data_AF-E1RD12-F1
#
_entry.id   AF-E1RD12-F1
#
_cell.length_a   1.000
_cell.length_b   1.000
_cell.length_c   1.000
_cell.angle_alpha   90.00
_cell.angle_beta   90.00
_cell.angle_gamma   90.00
#
_symmetry.space_group_name_H-M   'P 1'
#
loop_
_entity.id
_entity.type
_entity.pdbx_description
1 polymer ?
#
loop_
_entity_poly.entity_id
_entity_poly.type
_entity_poly.pdbx_seq_one_letter_code
_entity_poly.pdbx_strand_id
1 'polypeptide(L)'
;MNDNRAEMRAFMKKFNRVGLFRGYGGLRIIVLRLLSEGPKNGAELMDAIDMMTHGHWRPSPGSIYPLLSKAAEDKLIVKKDDGRYELTEAGSEEISMFGIGEYEKPGTVDSILRDIDSNLSYLEDLPCEKLEQYGKTLENIQVKLGRIEKKLHSFSEE
;
A
#
# COMPACT_ATOMS: atom_id res chain seq x y z
N MET A 1 16.53 16.74 19.41
CA MET A 1 17.02 16.13 18.16
C MET A 1 16.10 14.97 17.84
N ASN A 2 15.18 15.13 16.89
CA ASN A 2 14.31 14.03 16.48
C ASN A 2 15.19 12.95 15.84
N ASP A 3 15.09 11.72 16.36
CA ASP A 3 15.82 10.59 15.83
C ASP A 3 15.08 10.01 14.62
N ASN A 4 15.07 10.80 13.53
CA ASN A 4 14.42 10.43 12.28
C ASN A 4 15.02 9.14 11.66
N ARG A 5 16.19 8.66 12.15
CA ARG A 5 16.79 7.39 11.70
C ARG A 5 16.03 6.16 12.19
N ALA A 6 15.44 6.21 13.38
CA ALA A 6 14.63 5.12 13.91
C ALA A 6 13.31 4.98 13.15
N GLU A 7 12.66 6.13 12.87
CA GLU A 7 11.45 6.21 12.05
C GLU A 7 11.72 5.77 10.62
N MET A 8 12.84 6.19 10.02
CA MET A 8 13.29 5.72 8.70
C MET A 8 13.53 4.21 8.67
N ARG A 9 14.14 3.63 9.71
CA ARG A 9 14.31 2.17 9.80
C ARG A 9 12.97 1.46 9.89
N ALA A 10 12.00 2.00 10.63
CA ALA A 10 10.66 1.44 10.71
C ALA A 10 9.90 1.57 9.38
N PHE A 11 9.99 2.73 8.73
CA PHE A 11 9.45 3.02 7.40
C PHE A 11 10.05 2.05 6.36
N MET A 12 11.37 2.00 6.23
CA MET A 12 12.05 1.09 5.32
C MET A 12 11.74 -0.37 5.63
N LYS A 13 11.64 -0.77 6.90
CA LYS A 13 11.27 -2.15 7.29
C LYS A 13 9.81 -2.48 6.93
N LYS A 14 8.90 -1.50 7.00
CA LYS A 14 7.50 -1.63 6.56
C LYS A 14 7.42 -1.83 5.05
N PHE A 15 8.18 -1.06 4.26
CA PHE A 15 8.20 -1.18 2.80
C PHE A 15 9.00 -2.40 2.30
N ASN A 16 10.07 -2.79 3.00
CA ASN A 16 10.86 -3.98 2.68
C ASN A 16 10.13 -5.28 3.06
N ARG A 17 9.18 -5.24 4.03
CA ARG A 17 8.24 -6.35 4.31
C ARG A 17 7.30 -6.64 3.14
N VAL A 18 7.05 -5.65 2.28
CA VAL A 18 6.23 -5.77 1.06
C VAL A 18 7.12 -6.04 -0.19
N GLY A 19 8.43 -6.27 0.00
CA GLY A 19 9.36 -6.60 -1.09
C GLY A 19 9.75 -5.42 -2.01
N LEU A 20 9.28 -4.20 -1.72
CA LEU A 20 9.35 -3.06 -2.63
C LEU A 20 10.77 -2.57 -2.99
N PHE A 21 11.75 -2.71 -2.11
CA PHE A 21 13.06 -2.05 -2.29
C PHE A 21 14.17 -2.93 -2.87
N ARG A 22 13.93 -4.22 -3.17
CA ARG A 22 14.94 -5.05 -3.83
C ARG A 22 14.97 -4.79 -5.34
N GLY A 23 15.69 -3.73 -5.72
CA GLY A 23 16.18 -3.44 -7.07
C GLY A 23 15.21 -2.67 -7.95
N TYR A 24 15.46 -1.37 -8.20
CA TYR A 24 14.81 -0.45 -9.16
C TYR A 24 13.25 -0.36 -9.23
N GLY A 25 12.49 -1.34 -8.74
CA GLY A 25 11.03 -1.38 -8.72
C GLY A 25 10.39 -0.55 -7.61
N GLY A 26 11.09 -0.31 -6.50
CA GLY A 26 10.53 0.46 -5.37
C GLY A 26 10.19 1.90 -5.72
N LEU A 27 11.03 2.59 -6.48
CA LEU A 27 10.75 3.96 -6.92
C LEU A 27 9.54 3.99 -7.87
N ARG A 28 9.40 3.00 -8.76
CA ARG A 28 8.26 2.90 -9.68
C ARG A 28 6.96 2.79 -8.91
N ILE A 29 6.89 1.88 -7.95
CA ILE A 29 5.68 1.69 -7.15
C ILE A 29 5.37 2.93 -6.30
N ILE A 30 6.38 3.59 -5.72
CA ILE A 30 6.18 4.85 -4.99
C ILE A 30 5.59 5.93 -5.92
N VAL A 31 6.12 6.07 -7.14
CA VAL A 31 5.62 7.03 -8.12
C VAL A 31 4.17 6.73 -8.50
N LEU A 32 3.85 5.48 -8.84
CA LEU A 32 2.49 5.07 -9.18
C LEU A 32 1.52 5.29 -8.01
N ARG A 33 1.95 4.98 -6.78
CA ARG A 33 1.16 5.26 -5.58
C ARG A 33 0.86 6.75 -5.42
N LEU A 34 1.84 7.63 -5.60
CA LEU A 34 1.63 9.07 -5.51
C LEU A 34 0.70 9.58 -6.61
N LEU A 35 0.74 8.99 -7.80
CA LEU A 35 -0.17 9.32 -8.89
C LEU A 35 -1.60 8.80 -8.66
N SER A 36 -1.78 7.76 -7.83
CA SER A 36 -3.12 7.33 -7.37
C SER A 36 -3.83 8.37 -6.51
N GLU A 37 -3.09 9.29 -5.88
CA GLU A 37 -3.64 10.40 -5.10
C GLU A 37 -4.00 11.62 -5.96
N GLY A 38 -3.70 11.57 -7.26
CA GLY A 38 -4.04 12.57 -8.26
C GLY A 38 -2.87 12.96 -9.16
N PRO A 39 -3.12 13.63 -10.30
CA PRO A 39 -2.10 13.91 -11.30
C PRO A 39 -0.96 14.81 -10.79
N LYS A 40 0.28 14.45 -11.10
CA LYS A 40 1.50 15.19 -10.69
C LYS A 40 2.55 15.28 -11.79
N ASN A 41 3.34 16.34 -11.82
CA ASN A 41 4.54 16.44 -12.65
C ASN A 41 5.76 15.82 -11.96
N GLY A 42 6.88 15.72 -12.69
CA GLY A 42 8.11 15.11 -12.16
C GLY A 42 8.69 15.82 -10.93
N ALA A 43 8.56 17.15 -10.84
CA ALA A 43 9.04 17.92 -9.69
C ALA A 43 8.17 17.69 -8.45
N GLU A 44 6.85 17.72 -8.61
CA GLU A 44 5.89 17.41 -7.55
C GLU A 44 6.10 15.99 -6.99
N LEU A 45 6.44 15.03 -7.85
CA LEU A 45 6.78 13.67 -7.42
C LEU A 45 8.09 13.62 -6.61
N MET A 46 9.14 14.33 -7.04
CA MET A 46 10.39 14.43 -6.28
C MET A 46 10.15 15.04 -4.90
N ASP A 47 9.37 16.12 -4.83
CA ASP A 47 9.09 16.83 -3.58
C ASP A 47 8.16 16.03 -2.65
N ALA A 48 7.18 15.31 -3.21
CA ALA A 48 6.32 14.42 -2.43
C ALA A 48 7.13 13.27 -1.81
N ILE A 49 8.09 12.70 -2.53
CA ILE A 49 8.97 11.64 -2.00
C ILE A 49 9.92 12.19 -0.93
N ASP A 50 10.47 13.39 -1.15
CA ASP A 50 11.29 14.07 -0.15
C ASP A 50 10.53 14.32 1.15
N MET A 51 9.30 14.82 1.05
CA MET A 51 8.43 15.07 2.19
C MET A 51 8.01 13.76 2.89
N MET A 52 7.64 12.73 2.12
CA MET A 52 7.28 11.41 2.66
C MET A 52 8.44 10.77 3.41
N THR A 53 9.68 11.05 3.01
CA THR A 53 10.89 10.57 3.67
C THR A 53 11.45 11.56 4.70
N HIS A 54 10.72 12.61 5.06
CA HIS A 54 11.15 13.63 6.01
C HIS A 54 12.53 14.24 5.68
N GLY A 55 12.80 14.49 4.40
CA GLY A 55 14.06 15.08 3.92
C GLY A 55 15.21 14.09 3.78
N HIS A 56 14.99 12.79 4.00
CA HIS A 56 16.06 11.81 3.96
C HIS A 56 16.41 11.34 2.56
N TRP A 57 15.46 11.36 1.63
CA TRP A 57 15.70 10.94 0.27
C TRP A 57 14.79 11.67 -0.72
N ARG A 58 15.44 12.45 -1.59
CA ARG A 58 14.83 13.03 -2.78
C ARG A 58 15.41 12.36 -4.02
N PRO A 59 14.59 11.68 -4.85
CA PRO A 59 15.09 11.10 -6.09
C PRO A 59 15.52 12.22 -7.06
N SER A 60 16.46 11.91 -7.95
CA SER A 60 16.97 12.87 -8.92
C SER A 60 16.09 12.93 -10.17
N PRO A 61 16.14 14.03 -10.95
CA PRO A 61 15.53 14.08 -12.28
C PRO A 61 15.94 12.90 -13.16
N GLY A 62 17.22 12.51 -13.09
CA GLY A 62 17.77 11.38 -13.86
C GLY A 62 17.22 10.01 -13.45
N SER A 63 16.64 9.88 -12.26
CA SER A 63 15.90 8.68 -11.86
C SER A 63 14.40 8.76 -12.14
N ILE A 64 13.81 9.95 -12.07
CA ILE A 64 12.35 10.13 -12.20
C ILE A 64 11.90 10.15 -13.66
N TYR A 65 12.55 10.95 -14.51
CA TYR A 65 12.05 11.14 -15.88
C TYR A 65 12.18 9.89 -16.75
N PRO A 66 13.29 9.13 -16.73
CA PRO A 66 13.34 7.86 -17.45
C PRO A 66 12.30 6.84 -16.96
N LEU A 67 12.02 6.84 -15.65
CA LEU A 67 10.98 5.98 -15.08
C LEU A 67 9.58 6.39 -15.53
N LEU A 68 9.26 7.68 -15.55
CA LEU A 68 7.98 8.19 -16.06
C LEU A 68 7.81 7.87 -17.55
N SER A 69 8.86 8.04 -18.36
CA SER A 69 8.85 7.62 -19.76
C SER A 69 8.55 6.14 -19.88
N LYS A 70 9.24 5.30 -19.11
CA LYS A 70 9.03 3.85 -19.15
C LYS A 70 7.63 3.44 -18.68
N ALA A 71 7.13 4.05 -17.62
CA ALA A 71 5.78 3.79 -17.11
C ALA A 71 4.69 4.23 -18.10
N ALA A 72 4.92 5.30 -18.87
CA ALA A 72 4.03 5.73 -19.94
C ALA A 72 4.06 4.76 -21.14
N GLU A 73 5.24 4.28 -21.53
CA GLU A 73 5.39 3.22 -22.54
C GLU A 73 4.66 1.94 -22.14
N ASP A 74 4.76 1.55 -20.86
CA ASP A 74 4.09 0.40 -20.27
C ASP A 74 2.58 0.65 -20.04
N LYS A 75 2.07 1.82 -20.43
CA LYS A 75 0.65 2.25 -20.31
C LYS A 75 0.13 2.33 -18.88
N LEU A 76 1.00 2.46 -17.90
CA LEU A 76 0.61 2.56 -16.49
C LEU A 76 0.21 3.98 -16.10
N ILE A 77 0.77 4.96 -16.82
CA ILE A 77 0.45 6.38 -16.65
C ILE A 77 0.19 7.01 -18.00
N VAL A 78 -0.57 8.09 -18.02
CA VAL A 78 -0.76 8.96 -19.18
C VAL A 78 -0.23 10.35 -18.88
N LYS A 79 0.44 10.97 -19.85
CA LYS A 79 0.89 12.36 -19.74
C LYS A 79 -0.21 13.29 -20.25
N LYS A 80 -0.63 14.23 -19.42
CA LYS A 80 -1.61 15.27 -19.74
C LYS A 80 -0.94 16.45 -20.45
N ASP A 81 -1.76 17.28 -21.11
CA ASP A 81 -1.31 18.46 -21.86
C ASP A 81 -0.60 19.49 -20.98
N ASP A 82 -0.93 19.55 -19.70
CA ASP A 82 -0.30 20.43 -18.70
C ASP A 82 1.05 19.90 -18.17
N GLY A 83 1.54 18.78 -18.73
CA GLY A 83 2.81 18.17 -18.36
C GLY A 83 2.77 17.32 -17.10
N ARG A 84 1.61 17.17 -16.45
CA ARG A 84 1.41 16.20 -15.36
C ARG A 84 1.17 14.80 -15.89
N TYR A 85 1.43 13.82 -15.05
CA TYR A 85 1.14 12.41 -15.30
C TYR A 85 -0.06 12.00 -14.46
N GLU A 86 -0.90 11.13 -14.99
CA GLU A 86 -2.09 10.59 -14.35
C GLU A 86 -2.03 9.06 -14.39
N LEU A 87 -2.44 8.42 -13.30
CA LEU A 87 -2.45 6.96 -13.20
C LEU A 87 -3.56 6.39 -14.09
N THR A 88 -3.28 5.27 -14.74
CA THR A 88 -4.27 4.50 -15.50
C THR A 88 -4.83 3.36 -14.66
N GLU A 89 -5.83 2.66 -15.19
CA GLU A 89 -6.34 1.41 -14.61
C GLU A 89 -5.23 0.35 -14.50
N ALA A 90 -4.44 0.12 -15.57
CA ALA A 90 -3.30 -0.81 -15.55
C ALA A 90 -2.24 -0.42 -14.51
N GLY A 91 -2.00 0.87 -14.31
CA GLY A 91 -1.13 1.37 -13.24
C GLY A 91 -1.68 1.08 -11.84
N SER A 92 -3.00 1.12 -11.69
CA SER A 92 -3.71 0.82 -10.44
C SER A 92 -3.68 -0.69 -10.13
N GLU A 93 -3.86 -1.53 -11.15
CA GLU A 93 -3.68 -2.98 -11.03
C GLU A 93 -2.24 -3.34 -10.64
N GLU A 94 -1.24 -2.69 -11.25
CA GLU A 94 0.18 -2.95 -10.93
C GLU A 94 0.45 -2.72 -9.44
N ILE A 95 0.04 -1.56 -8.89
CA ILE A 95 0.22 -1.33 -7.45
C ILE A 95 -0.61 -2.30 -6.59
N SER A 96 -1.79 -2.73 -7.05
CA SER A 96 -2.66 -3.71 -6.34
C SER A 96 -1.98 -5.06 -6.21
N MET A 97 -1.32 -5.54 -7.27
CA MET A 97 -0.55 -6.78 -7.27
C MET A 97 0.61 -6.79 -6.26
N PHE A 98 1.15 -5.60 -5.90
CA PHE A 98 2.14 -5.45 -4.85
C PHE A 98 1.53 -5.25 -3.45
N GLY A 99 0.21 -5.41 -3.28
CA GLY A 99 -0.50 -5.17 -2.02
C GLY A 99 -0.55 -3.70 -1.62
N ILE A 100 -0.47 -2.78 -2.60
CA ILE A 100 -0.36 -1.32 -2.42
C ILE A 100 -1.45 -0.56 -3.19
N GLY A 101 -2.06 -1.21 -4.17
CA GLY A 101 -3.22 -0.72 -4.87
C GLY A 101 -4.40 -0.86 -3.95
N GLU A 102 -5.02 0.30 -3.72
CA GLU A 102 -5.98 0.48 -2.67
C GLU A 102 -5.41 0.20 -1.26
N TYR A 103 -4.48 1.06 -0.80
CA TYR A 103 -4.77 1.68 0.51
C TYR A 103 -6.09 2.47 0.34
N GLU A 104 -7.23 1.78 0.31
CA GLU A 104 -8.49 2.34 0.74
C GLU A 104 -8.21 2.97 2.09
N LYS A 105 -8.67 4.20 2.30
CA LYS A 105 -8.66 4.75 3.66
C LYS A 105 -9.41 3.72 4.53
N PRO A 106 -8.81 3.15 5.60
CA PRO A 106 -9.59 2.40 6.58
C PRO A 106 -10.62 3.38 7.12
N GLY A 107 -11.87 3.24 6.70
CA GLY A 107 -12.86 4.28 6.89
C GLY A 107 -14.30 3.86 6.59
N THR A 108 -14.49 2.81 5.80
CA THR A 108 -15.80 2.16 5.63
C THR A 108 -15.79 0.77 6.25
N VAL A 109 -16.97 0.29 6.63
CA VAL A 109 -17.12 -1.07 7.16
C VAL A 109 -16.83 -2.10 6.06
N ASP A 110 -17.29 -1.85 4.84
CA ASP A 110 -17.13 -2.77 3.69
C ASP A 110 -15.66 -3.03 3.33
N SER A 111 -14.83 -1.99 3.30
CA SER A 111 -13.39 -2.12 3.04
C SER A 111 -12.71 -3.01 4.08
N ILE A 112 -13.03 -2.78 5.36
CA ILE A 112 -12.45 -3.53 6.47
C ILE A 112 -12.88 -5.01 6.38
N LEU A 113 -14.14 -5.28 6.03
CA LEU A 113 -14.64 -6.64 5.90
C LEU A 113 -14.01 -7.38 4.72
N ARG A 114 -13.84 -6.71 3.57
CA ARG A 114 -13.14 -7.28 2.41
C ARG A 114 -11.69 -7.64 2.71
N ASP A 115 -10.99 -6.77 3.44
CA ASP A 115 -9.62 -7.03 3.87
C ASP A 115 -9.54 -8.22 4.83
N ILE A 116 -10.44 -8.28 5.82
CA ILE A 116 -10.49 -9.40 6.77
C ILE A 116 -10.73 -10.72 6.03
N ASP A 117 -11.72 -10.74 5.13
CA ASP A 117 -12.08 -11.93 4.33
C ASP A 117 -10.89 -12.41 3.49
N SER A 118 -10.30 -11.52 2.70
CA SER A 118 -9.15 -11.84 1.84
C SER A 118 -7.95 -12.36 2.63
N ASN A 119 -7.66 -11.77 3.79
CA ASN A 119 -6.58 -12.22 4.66
C ASN A 119 -6.89 -13.58 5.30
N LEU A 120 -8.14 -13.84 5.67
CA LEU A 120 -8.54 -15.13 6.23
C LEU A 120 -8.41 -16.25 5.20
N SER A 121 -8.87 -16.04 3.95
CA SER A 121 -8.70 -17.03 2.88
C SER A 121 -7.24 -17.41 2.68
N TYR A 122 -6.33 -16.42 2.68
CA TYR A 122 -4.90 -16.70 2.60
C TYR A 122 -4.39 -17.54 3.79
N LEU A 123 -4.85 -17.25 5.01
CA LEU A 123 -4.47 -18.03 6.19
C LEU A 123 -5.01 -19.47 6.12
N GLU A 124 -6.22 -19.68 5.59
CA GLU A 124 -6.82 -21.00 5.40
C GLU A 124 -6.03 -21.86 4.40
N ASP A 125 -5.44 -21.22 3.37
CA ASP A 125 -4.62 -21.89 2.37
C ASP A 125 -3.20 -22.24 2.89
N LEU A 126 -2.79 -21.73 4.06
CA LEU A 126 -1.46 -22.00 4.60
C LEU A 126 -1.36 -23.35 5.32
N PRO A 127 -0.22 -24.07 5.21
CA PRO A 127 0.04 -25.25 6.04
C PRO A 127 0.01 -24.93 7.54
N CYS A 128 -0.61 -25.80 8.34
CA CYS A 128 -0.81 -25.60 9.77
C CYS A 128 0.49 -25.37 10.55
N GLU A 129 1.62 -25.92 10.10
CA GLU A 129 2.94 -25.76 10.72
C GLU A 129 3.37 -24.27 10.75
N LYS A 130 2.93 -23.47 9.77
CA LYS A 130 3.19 -22.03 9.75
C LYS A 130 2.31 -21.25 10.72
N LEU A 131 1.18 -21.82 11.12
CA LEU A 131 0.18 -21.19 11.98
C LEU A 131 0.29 -21.59 13.46
N GLU A 132 1.01 -22.68 13.77
CA GLU A 132 1.09 -23.27 15.11
C GLU A 132 1.46 -22.25 16.20
N GLN A 133 2.47 -21.42 15.94
CA GLN A 133 2.94 -20.39 16.87
C GLN A 133 1.90 -19.26 17.13
N TYR A 134 0.87 -19.14 16.28
CA TYR A 134 -0.11 -18.07 16.31
C TYR A 134 -1.48 -18.50 16.86
N GLY A 135 -1.62 -19.73 17.37
CA GLY A 135 -2.91 -20.27 17.84
C GLY A 135 -3.64 -19.37 18.84
N LYS A 136 -2.93 -18.83 19.85
CA LYS A 136 -3.51 -17.88 20.83
C LYS A 136 -4.00 -16.58 20.16
N THR A 137 -3.33 -16.12 19.11
CA THR A 137 -3.74 -14.91 18.39
C THR A 137 -5.02 -15.17 17.61
N LEU A 138 -5.12 -16.32 16.94
CA LEU A 138 -6.30 -16.74 16.19
C LEU A 138 -7.52 -16.92 17.10
N GLU A 139 -7.34 -17.55 18.27
CA GLU A 139 -8.39 -17.68 19.28
C GLU A 139 -8.91 -16.31 19.75
N ASN A 140 -8.01 -15.37 20.04
CA ASN A 140 -8.40 -14.02 20.43
C ASN A 140 -9.16 -13.26 19.34
N ILE A 141 -8.80 -13.47 18.06
CA ILE A 141 -9.51 -12.89 16.92
C ILE A 141 -10.92 -13.51 16.83
N GLN A 142 -11.04 -14.83 16.91
CA GLN A 142 -12.32 -15.54 16.90
C GLN A 142 -13.25 -15.04 18.00
N VAL A 143 -12.75 -14.87 19.23
CA VAL A 143 -13.55 -14.34 20.35
C VAL A 143 -14.07 -12.93 20.06
N LYS A 144 -13.26 -12.06 19.44
CA LYS A 144 -13.68 -10.70 19.08
C LYS A 144 -14.75 -10.71 17.99
N LEU A 145 -14.58 -11.52 16.96
CA LEU A 145 -15.58 -11.68 15.89
C LEU A 145 -16.91 -12.20 16.44
N GLY A 146 -16.88 -13.22 17.30
CA GLY A 146 -18.10 -13.74 17.94
C GLY A 146 -18.80 -12.72 18.85
N ARG A 147 -18.09 -11.76 19.46
CA ARG A 147 -18.73 -10.65 20.18
C ARG A 147 -19.44 -9.67 19.24
N ILE A 148 -18.90 -9.44 18.05
CA ILE A 148 -19.51 -8.56 17.04
C ILE A 148 -20.79 -9.23 16.51
N GLU A 149 -20.71 -10.51 16.16
CA GLU A 149 -21.87 -11.30 15.70
C GLU A 149 -23.01 -11.30 16.72
N LYS A 150 -22.71 -11.56 17.99
CA LYS A 150 -23.72 -11.53 19.07
C LYS A 150 -24.42 -10.18 19.20
N LYS A 151 -23.67 -9.07 19.03
CA LYS A 151 -24.26 -7.72 19.06
C LYS A 151 -25.20 -7.48 17.87
N LEU A 152 -24.89 -8.03 16.70
CA LEU A 152 -25.74 -7.91 15.52
C LEU A 152 -27.05 -8.70 15.70
N HIS A 153 -26.97 -9.94 16.21
CA HIS A 153 -28.17 -10.75 16.48
C HIS A 153 -29.07 -10.12 17.55
N SER A 154 -28.50 -9.53 18.61
CA SER A 154 -29.30 -8.81 19.63
C SER A 154 -29.97 -7.55 19.10
N PHE A 155 -29.46 -6.94 18.03
CA PHE A 155 -30.04 -5.76 17.41
C PHE A 155 -31.18 -6.09 16.43
N SER A 156 -31.25 -7.33 15.93
CA SER A 156 -32.31 -7.79 15.02
C SER A 156 -33.57 -8.33 15.70
N GLU A 157 -33.56 -8.48 17.03
CA GLU A 157 -34.69 -8.99 17.84
C GLU A 157 -35.50 -7.88 18.55
N GLU A 158 -35.10 -6.61 18.40
CA GLU A 158 -35.84 -5.40 18.82
C GLU A 158 -36.56 -4.73 17.64
#